data_AF-A0A934SPD6-F1
#
_entry.id   AF-A0A934SPD6-F1
#
_cell.length_a   1.000
_cell.length_b   1.000
_cell.length_c   1.000
_cell.angle_alpha   90.00
_cell.angle_beta   90.00
_cell.angle_gamma   90.00
#
_symmetry.space_group_name_H-M   'P 1'
#
loop_
_entity.id
_entity.type
_entity.pdbx_description
1 polymer ?
#
loop_
_entity_poly.entity_id
_entity_poly.type
_entity_poly.pdbx_seq_one_letter_code
_entity_poly.pdbx_strand_id
1 'polypeptide(L)'
;MSAHSGSATTELQRLLDGVTQHGGAHLDEIGADLAQTRLLLAVAIERLGGCFQAICADTARQREVLMAAGTQAPTMSDDARATLLDCLSGIENQTKAMVTALQFEDMTGQLLAHAERRLAGLRDMLAGLGAGAQTLTDGGEGEIEAMHELLAARSRELSGALSKSVGQRHLDSGDMELF
;
A
#
# COMPACT_ATOMS: atom_id res chain seq x y z
N MET A 1 -42.87 33.08 -9.29
CA MET A 1 -41.53 33.07 -8.65
C MET A 1 -41.23 31.76 -7.91
N SER A 2 -42.18 30.85 -7.70
CA SER A 2 -41.96 29.61 -6.94
C SER A 2 -41.31 28.45 -7.72
N ALA A 3 -41.23 28.51 -9.05
CA ALA A 3 -40.70 27.42 -9.88
C ALA A 3 -39.16 27.37 -9.92
N HIS A 4 -38.46 28.51 -9.91
CA HIS A 4 -36.99 28.57 -9.97
C HIS A 4 -36.32 28.14 -8.66
N SER A 5 -36.98 28.33 -7.51
CA SER A 5 -36.42 27.94 -6.20
C SER A 5 -36.39 26.42 -6.00
N GLY A 6 -37.29 25.68 -6.66
CA GLY A 6 -37.32 24.21 -6.61
C GLY A 6 -36.19 23.56 -7.38
N SER A 7 -35.83 24.11 -8.54
CA SER A 7 -34.81 23.56 -9.43
C SER A 7 -33.39 23.69 -8.88
N ALA A 8 -33.03 24.88 -8.36
CA ALA A 8 -31.73 25.10 -7.71
C ALA A 8 -31.54 24.22 -6.45
N THR A 9 -32.63 23.91 -5.73
CA THR A 9 -32.58 23.00 -4.58
C THR A 9 -32.29 21.56 -5.02
N THR A 10 -32.89 21.10 -6.12
CA THR A 10 -32.63 19.78 -6.70
C THR A 10 -31.18 19.67 -7.21
N GLU A 11 -30.65 20.71 -7.86
CA GLU A 11 -29.26 20.72 -8.29
C GLU A 11 -28.27 20.70 -7.13
N LEU A 12 -28.58 21.43 -6.05
CA LEU A 12 -27.77 21.38 -4.83
C LEU A 12 -27.80 20.00 -4.18
N GLN A 13 -28.96 19.34 -4.13
CA GLN A 13 -29.08 17.97 -3.64
C GLN A 13 -28.23 17.01 -4.48
N ARG A 14 -28.32 17.10 -5.81
CA ARG A 14 -27.52 16.30 -6.74
C ARG A 14 -26.01 16.52 -6.53
N LEU A 15 -25.60 17.77 -6.31
CA LEU A 15 -24.22 18.10 -6.00
C LEU A 15 -23.76 17.46 -4.68
N LEU A 16 -24.54 17.58 -3.61
CA LEU A 16 -24.23 17.00 -2.30
C LEU A 16 -24.18 15.47 -2.33
N ASP A 17 -25.09 14.84 -3.07
CA ASP A 17 -25.09 13.40 -3.32
C ASP A 17 -23.83 12.99 -4.07
N GLY A 18 -23.44 13.75 -5.11
CA GLY A 18 -22.20 13.52 -5.86
C GLY A 18 -20.95 13.67 -4.99
N VAL A 19 -20.89 14.68 -4.11
CA VAL A 19 -19.78 14.87 -3.16
C VAL A 19 -19.70 13.70 -2.19
N THR A 20 -20.83 13.28 -1.64
CA THR A 20 -20.89 12.17 -0.68
C THR A 20 -20.50 10.86 -1.35
N GLN A 21 -21.02 10.59 -2.56
CA GLN A 21 -20.73 9.37 -3.30
C GLN A 21 -19.26 9.31 -3.73
N HIS A 22 -18.73 10.36 -4.36
CA HIS A 22 -17.35 10.38 -4.83
C HIS A 22 -16.36 10.43 -3.67
N GLY A 23 -16.64 11.25 -2.65
CA GLY A 23 -15.83 11.31 -1.45
C GLY A 23 -15.80 9.96 -0.72
N GLY A 24 -16.96 9.33 -0.54
CA GLY A 24 -17.07 7.99 0.04
C GLY A 24 -16.26 6.95 -0.72
N ALA A 25 -16.40 6.89 -2.05
CA ALA A 25 -15.66 5.95 -2.87
C ALA A 25 -14.13 6.12 -2.76
N HIS A 26 -13.62 7.36 -2.75
CA HIS A 26 -12.18 7.61 -2.59
C HIS A 26 -11.69 7.27 -1.17
N LEU A 27 -12.51 7.52 -0.14
CA LEU A 27 -12.18 7.14 1.24
C LEU A 27 -12.19 5.62 1.44
N ASP A 28 -13.11 4.90 0.82
CA ASP A 28 -13.17 3.43 0.85
C ASP A 28 -11.91 2.83 0.19
N GLU A 29 -11.49 3.37 -0.95
CA GLU A 29 -10.27 2.97 -1.64
C GLU A 29 -9.01 3.24 -0.79
N ILE A 30 -8.92 4.43 -0.18
CA ILE A 30 -7.84 4.74 0.78
C ILE A 30 -7.85 3.76 1.95
N GLY A 31 -9.04 3.45 2.48
CA GLY A 31 -9.21 2.46 3.54
C GLY A 31 -8.72 1.07 3.14
N ALA A 32 -9.01 0.64 1.91
CA ALA A 32 -8.53 -0.62 1.35
C ALA A 32 -7.00 -0.65 1.21
N ASP A 33 -6.39 0.42 0.67
CA ASP A 33 -4.93 0.55 0.54
C ASP A 33 -4.24 0.46 1.91
N LEU A 34 -4.78 1.13 2.93
CA LEU A 34 -4.24 1.11 4.30
C LEU A 34 -4.43 -0.26 4.98
N ALA A 35 -5.58 -0.92 4.78
CA ALA A 35 -5.81 -2.26 5.29
C ALA A 35 -4.83 -3.28 4.67
N GLN A 36 -4.59 -3.19 3.37
CA GLN A 36 -3.62 -4.03 2.67
C GLN A 36 -2.18 -3.74 3.14
N THR A 37 -1.83 -2.47 3.33
CA THR A 37 -0.53 -2.06 3.90
C THR A 37 -0.32 -2.72 5.27
N ARG A 38 -1.33 -2.67 6.14
CA ARG A 38 -1.27 -3.31 7.47
C ARG A 38 -1.09 -4.82 7.39
N LEU A 39 -1.76 -5.49 6.45
CA LEU A 39 -1.62 -6.93 6.24
C LEU A 39 -0.19 -7.28 5.77
N LEU A 40 0.33 -6.57 4.78
CA LEU A 40 1.70 -6.77 4.27
C LEU A 40 2.75 -6.56 5.36
N LEU A 41 2.59 -5.52 6.19
CA LEU A 41 3.48 -5.29 7.34
C LEU A 41 3.43 -6.44 8.35
N ALA A 42 2.25 -7.00 8.65
CA ALA A 42 2.13 -8.13 9.55
C ALA A 42 2.86 -9.38 9.00
N VAL A 43 2.67 -9.68 7.71
CA VAL A 43 3.36 -10.78 7.03
C VAL A 43 4.87 -10.56 7.01
N ALA A 44 5.32 -9.33 6.74
CA ALA A 44 6.73 -8.97 6.75
C ALA A 44 7.38 -9.20 8.13
N ILE A 45 6.73 -8.75 9.20
CA ILE A 45 7.20 -8.93 10.58
C ILE A 45 7.29 -10.42 10.94
N GLU A 46 6.25 -11.20 10.61
CA GLU A 46 6.23 -12.63 10.88
C GLU A 46 7.37 -13.35 10.13
N ARG A 47 7.55 -13.06 8.84
CA ARG A 47 8.59 -13.67 8.01
C ARG A 47 10.00 -13.29 8.49
N LEU A 48 10.25 -12.01 8.73
CA LEU A 48 11.55 -11.54 9.24
C LEU A 48 11.84 -12.10 10.63
N GLY A 49 10.83 -12.17 11.50
CA GLY A 49 10.94 -12.79 12.82
C GLY A 49 11.30 -14.27 12.75
N GLY A 50 10.63 -15.03 11.88
CA GLY A 50 10.90 -16.44 11.64
C GLY A 50 12.32 -16.69 11.11
N CYS A 51 12.75 -15.91 10.10
CA CYS A 51 14.11 -16.01 9.58
C CYS A 51 15.17 -15.68 10.64
N PHE A 52 14.96 -14.62 11.44
CA PHE A 52 15.88 -14.24 12.50
C PHE A 52 16.00 -15.32 13.59
N GLN A 53 14.88 -15.93 13.99
CA GLN A 53 14.88 -17.05 14.94
C GLN A 53 15.63 -18.26 14.37
N ALA A 54 15.43 -18.58 13.10
CA ALA A 54 16.13 -19.68 12.44
C ALA A 54 17.66 -19.43 12.38
N ILE A 55 18.10 -18.22 12.02
CA ILE A 55 19.52 -17.84 12.04
C ILE A 55 20.10 -17.96 13.45
N CYS A 56 19.38 -17.50 14.48
CA CYS A 56 19.81 -17.64 15.87
C CYS A 56 19.97 -19.11 16.27
N ALA A 57 19.03 -19.97 15.86
CA ALA A 57 19.07 -21.39 16.15
C ALA A 57 20.25 -22.10 15.45
N ASP A 58 20.48 -21.80 14.18
CA ASP A 58 21.61 -22.36 13.42
C ASP A 58 22.95 -21.87 13.95
N THR A 59 23.04 -20.59 14.34
CA THR A 59 24.24 -20.02 14.99
C THR A 59 24.51 -20.68 16.35
N ALA A 60 23.46 -20.92 17.15
CA ALA A 60 23.58 -21.61 18.43
C ALA A 60 24.07 -23.05 18.23
N ARG A 61 23.51 -23.77 17.24
CA ARG A 61 23.91 -25.13 16.88
C ARG A 61 25.37 -25.18 16.41
N GLN A 62 25.81 -24.23 15.56
CA GLN A 62 27.21 -24.12 15.16
C GLN A 62 28.14 -23.95 16.36
N ARG A 63 27.77 -23.06 17.30
CA ARG A 63 28.57 -22.83 18.50
C ARG A 63 28.66 -24.09 19.37
N GLU A 64 27.57 -24.84 19.54
CA GLU A 64 27.57 -26.10 20.29
C GLU A 64 28.50 -27.14 19.66
N VAL A 65 28.43 -27.31 18.34
CA VAL A 65 29.31 -28.24 17.61
C VAL A 65 30.78 -27.83 17.73
N LEU A 66 31.09 -26.54 17.60
CA LEU A 66 32.46 -26.02 17.76
C LEU A 66 32.99 -26.16 19.19
N MET A 67 32.15 -25.92 20.21
CA MET A 67 32.52 -26.11 21.60
C MET A 67 32.75 -27.59 21.94
N ALA A 68 31.94 -28.48 21.39
CA ALA A 68 32.10 -29.93 21.55
C ALA A 68 33.36 -30.46 20.85
N ALA A 69 33.75 -29.87 19.72
CA ALA A 69 34.99 -30.19 19.02
C ALA A 69 36.26 -29.72 19.79
N GLY A 70 36.14 -28.72 20.67
CA GLY A 70 37.26 -28.20 21.47
C GLY A 70 38.35 -27.51 20.64
N THR A 71 39.54 -27.28 21.23
CA THR A 71 40.72 -26.71 20.54
C THR A 71 41.54 -27.74 19.74
N GLN A 72 41.10 -29.00 19.67
CA GLN A 72 41.85 -30.08 19.03
C GLN A 72 41.43 -30.23 17.56
N ALA A 73 42.10 -29.44 16.72
CA ALA A 73 41.79 -29.28 15.30
C ALA A 73 41.92 -30.50 14.35
N PRO A 74 42.51 -31.69 14.65
CA PRO A 74 42.69 -32.66 13.58
C PRO A 74 41.55 -33.67 13.38
N THR A 75 40.54 -33.78 14.26
CA THR A 75 39.48 -34.78 14.08
C THR A 75 38.10 -34.28 14.52
N MET A 76 37.56 -33.31 13.78
CA MET A 76 36.12 -33.09 13.78
C MET A 76 35.46 -34.31 13.13
N SER A 77 34.42 -34.87 13.74
CA SER A 77 33.69 -35.98 13.13
C SER A 77 33.02 -35.54 11.82
N ASP A 78 32.83 -36.47 10.89
CA ASP A 78 32.11 -36.17 9.65
C ASP A 78 30.68 -35.68 9.93
N ASP A 79 30.05 -36.16 11.01
CA ASP A 79 28.73 -35.72 11.49
C ASP A 79 28.72 -34.27 11.98
N ALA A 80 29.74 -33.87 12.75
CA ALA A 80 29.93 -32.48 13.17
C ALA A 80 30.14 -31.57 11.94
N ARG A 81 30.89 -32.05 10.95
CA ARG A 81 31.16 -31.30 9.72
C ARG A 81 29.92 -31.14 8.87
N ALA A 82 29.12 -32.20 8.72
CA ALA A 82 27.83 -32.15 8.05
C ALA A 82 26.90 -31.13 8.76
N THR A 83 26.81 -31.20 10.09
CA THR A 83 25.97 -30.27 10.87
C THR A 83 26.37 -28.80 10.67
N LEU A 84 27.68 -28.49 10.65
CA LEU A 84 28.14 -27.12 10.38
C LEU A 84 27.78 -26.65 8.97
N LEU A 85 27.95 -27.50 7.96
CA LEU A 85 27.57 -27.20 6.57
C LEU A 85 26.07 -26.96 6.42
N ASP A 86 25.24 -27.77 7.10
CA ASP A 86 23.80 -27.60 7.12
C ASP A 86 23.40 -26.28 7.77
N CYS A 87 24.02 -25.91 8.90
CA CYS A 87 23.76 -24.62 9.55
C CYS A 87 24.20 -23.44 8.68
N LEU A 88 25.34 -23.52 8.01
CA LEU A 88 25.81 -22.47 7.08
C LEU A 88 24.81 -22.28 5.93
N SER A 89 24.39 -23.39 5.33
CA SER A 89 23.39 -23.38 4.25
C SER A 89 22.05 -22.83 4.74
N GLY A 90 21.64 -23.17 5.97
CA GLY A 90 20.46 -22.63 6.64
C GLY A 90 20.54 -21.10 6.76
N ILE A 91 21.63 -20.58 7.33
CA ILE A 91 21.85 -19.13 7.49
C ILE A 91 21.83 -18.40 6.14
N GLU A 92 22.48 -18.94 5.11
CA GLU A 92 22.47 -18.34 3.76
C GLU A 92 21.05 -18.28 3.18
N ASN A 93 20.29 -19.36 3.31
CA ASN A 93 18.91 -19.42 2.81
C ASN A 93 17.99 -18.45 3.57
N GLN A 94 18.11 -18.37 4.89
CA GLN A 94 17.34 -17.42 5.70
C GLN A 94 17.70 -15.97 5.37
N THR A 95 18.99 -15.70 5.15
CA THR A 95 19.44 -14.36 4.74
C THR A 95 18.85 -13.96 3.39
N LYS A 96 18.85 -14.86 2.39
CA LYS A 96 18.19 -14.63 1.10
C LYS A 96 16.70 -14.37 1.28
N ALA A 97 16.01 -15.19 2.09
CA ALA A 97 14.59 -15.02 2.36
C ALA A 97 14.26 -13.68 3.03
N MET A 98 15.12 -13.20 3.96
CA MET A 98 14.99 -11.87 4.57
C MET A 98 15.18 -10.75 3.54
N VAL A 99 16.17 -10.87 2.66
CA VAL A 99 16.38 -9.88 1.58
C VAL A 99 15.16 -9.82 0.67
N THR A 100 14.59 -10.96 0.29
CA THR A 100 13.32 -10.99 -0.45
C THR A 100 12.17 -10.37 0.35
N ALA A 101 12.10 -10.62 1.67
CA ALA A 101 11.09 -10.01 2.52
C ALA A 101 11.20 -8.47 2.60
N LEU A 102 12.35 -7.87 2.28
CA LEU A 102 12.45 -6.40 2.17
C LEU A 102 11.60 -5.83 1.02
N GLN A 103 11.21 -6.64 0.03
CA GLN A 103 10.28 -6.21 -1.03
C GLN A 103 8.91 -5.77 -0.48
N PHE A 104 8.54 -6.20 0.74
CA PHE A 104 7.34 -5.68 1.40
C PHE A 104 7.42 -4.17 1.67
N GLU A 105 8.61 -3.62 1.85
CA GLU A 105 8.80 -2.16 1.99
C GLU A 105 8.37 -1.44 0.71
N ASP A 106 8.82 -1.90 -0.45
CA ASP A 106 8.42 -1.31 -1.72
C ASP A 106 6.90 -1.46 -1.95
N MET A 107 6.33 -2.65 -1.69
CA MET A 107 4.88 -2.87 -1.82
C MET A 107 4.06 -1.96 -0.90
N THR A 108 4.49 -1.79 0.36
CA THR A 108 3.79 -0.92 1.33
C THR A 108 3.98 0.55 1.00
N GLY A 109 5.16 0.96 0.53
CA GLY A 109 5.43 2.29 0.03
C GLY A 109 4.56 2.65 -1.18
N GLN A 110 4.33 1.70 -2.09
CA GLN A 110 3.45 1.89 -3.23
C GLN A 110 1.99 2.14 -2.81
N LEU A 111 1.45 1.33 -1.90
CA LEU A 111 0.08 1.49 -1.39
C LEU A 111 -0.07 2.80 -0.62
N LEU A 112 0.92 3.18 0.19
CA LEU A 112 0.88 4.45 0.90
C LEU A 112 0.93 5.64 -0.07
N ALA A 113 1.83 5.62 -1.06
CA ALA A 113 1.90 6.64 -2.09
C ALA A 113 0.61 6.71 -2.94
N HIS A 114 -0.10 5.60 -3.08
CA HIS A 114 -1.40 5.55 -3.73
C HIS A 114 -2.49 6.21 -2.89
N ALA A 115 -2.58 5.86 -1.60
CA ALA A 115 -3.48 6.47 -0.64
C ALA A 115 -3.24 7.99 -0.50
N GLU A 116 -1.97 8.43 -0.46
CA GLU A 116 -1.59 9.86 -0.41
C GLU A 116 -2.06 10.62 -1.66
N ARG A 117 -1.87 10.04 -2.85
CA ARG A 117 -2.35 10.64 -4.10
C ARG A 117 -3.87 10.75 -4.15
N ARG A 118 -4.59 9.72 -3.70
CA ARG A 118 -6.06 9.77 -3.57
C ARG A 118 -6.50 10.85 -2.59
N LEU A 119 -5.85 10.94 -1.43
CA LEU A 119 -6.17 11.94 -0.42
C LEU A 119 -5.92 13.37 -0.91
N ALA A 120 -4.78 13.60 -1.59
CA ALA A 120 -4.47 14.88 -2.20
C ALA A 120 -5.50 15.26 -3.28
N GLY A 121 -5.84 14.32 -4.18
CA GLY A 121 -6.85 14.55 -5.21
C GLY A 121 -8.24 14.83 -4.64
N LEU A 122 -8.65 14.10 -3.59
CA LEU A 122 -9.90 14.36 -2.89
C LEU A 122 -9.92 15.76 -2.25
N ARG A 123 -8.81 16.16 -1.61
CA ARG A 123 -8.67 17.51 -1.04
C ARG A 123 -8.77 18.59 -2.11
N ASP A 124 -8.13 18.40 -3.26
CA ASP A 124 -8.17 19.36 -4.37
C ASP A 124 -9.57 19.45 -4.98
N MET A 125 -10.28 18.32 -5.11
CA MET A 125 -11.68 18.29 -5.53
C MET A 125 -12.58 19.09 -4.58
N LEU A 126 -12.45 18.88 -3.27
CA LEU A 126 -13.22 19.60 -2.25
C LEU A 126 -12.86 21.09 -2.20
N ALA A 127 -11.58 21.45 -2.39
CA ALA A 127 -11.15 22.84 -2.48
C ALA A 127 -11.73 23.55 -3.71
N GLY A 128 -11.74 22.87 -4.87
CA GLY A 128 -12.36 23.37 -6.09
C GLY A 128 -13.86 23.59 -5.93
N LEU A 129 -14.55 22.68 -5.25
CA LEU A 129 -15.96 22.83 -4.89
C LEU A 129 -16.19 24.05 -3.98
N GLY A 130 -15.37 24.20 -2.92
CA GLY A 130 -15.46 25.33 -2.00
C GLY A 130 -15.19 26.68 -2.67
N ALA A 131 -14.31 26.73 -3.67
CA ALA A 131 -14.08 27.92 -4.48
C ALA A 131 -15.27 28.23 -5.40
N GLY A 132 -15.85 27.22 -6.06
CA GLY A 132 -17.04 27.39 -6.89
C GLY A 132 -18.26 27.86 -6.09
N ALA A 133 -18.41 27.37 -4.86
CA ALA A 133 -19.49 27.79 -3.96
C ALA A 133 -19.42 29.28 -3.59
N GLN A 134 -18.21 29.87 -3.50
CA GLN A 134 -18.04 31.30 -3.20
C GLN A 134 -18.42 32.22 -4.37
N THR A 135 -18.46 31.67 -5.59
CA THR A 135 -18.85 32.41 -6.80
C THR A 135 -20.33 32.33 -7.12
N LEU A 136 -21.10 31.55 -6.36
CA LEU A 136 -22.54 31.38 -6.57
C LEU A 136 -23.30 32.70 -6.39
N THR A 137 -24.13 33.03 -7.38
CA THR A 137 -25.03 34.21 -7.33
C THR A 137 -26.50 33.79 -7.11
N ASP A 138 -27.34 34.73 -6.66
CA ASP A 138 -28.79 34.47 -6.45
C ASP A 138 -29.46 34.10 -7.79
N GLY A 139 -29.64 32.80 -8.04
CA GLY A 139 -30.11 32.23 -9.30
C GLY A 139 -29.18 31.20 -9.96
N GLY A 140 -28.07 30.84 -9.32
CA GLY A 140 -26.97 30.01 -9.83
C GLY A 140 -27.25 28.52 -10.11
N GLU A 141 -28.41 28.15 -10.65
CA GLU A 141 -28.72 26.75 -11.01
C GLU A 141 -27.69 26.16 -11.99
N GLY A 142 -27.35 26.89 -13.06
CA GLY A 142 -26.32 26.46 -14.02
C GLY A 142 -24.90 26.44 -13.45
N GLU A 143 -24.64 27.24 -12.41
CA GLU A 143 -23.36 27.25 -11.70
C GLU A 143 -23.23 25.99 -10.82
N ILE A 144 -24.31 25.59 -10.14
CA ILE A 144 -24.37 24.36 -9.33
C ILE A 144 -24.25 23.11 -10.23
N GLU A 145 -24.93 23.09 -11.37
CA GLU A 145 -24.81 22.00 -12.35
C GLU A 145 -23.37 21.89 -12.89
N ALA A 146 -22.74 23.03 -13.24
CA ALA A 146 -21.35 23.04 -13.69
C ALA A 146 -20.38 22.53 -12.61
N MET A 147 -20.63 22.83 -11.33
CA MET A 147 -19.86 22.30 -10.21
C MET A 147 -20.02 20.77 -10.07
N HIS A 148 -21.22 20.24 -10.27
CA HIS A 148 -21.47 18.80 -10.24
C HIS A 148 -20.72 18.08 -11.38
N GLU A 149 -20.79 18.60 -12.60
CA GLU A 149 -20.06 18.02 -13.75
C GLU A 149 -18.54 18.10 -13.55
N LEU A 150 -18.03 19.20 -13.01
CA LEU A 150 -16.62 19.35 -12.68
C LEU A 150 -16.18 18.32 -11.64
N LEU A 151 -16.98 18.12 -10.58
CA LEU A 151 -16.71 17.13 -9.54
C LEU A 151 -16.67 15.71 -10.13
N ALA A 152 -17.65 15.34 -10.95
CA ALA A 152 -17.71 14.05 -11.61
C ALA A 152 -16.50 13.83 -12.55
N ALA A 153 -16.11 14.86 -13.31
CA ALA A 153 -14.95 14.82 -14.19
C ALA A 153 -13.64 14.62 -13.41
N ARG A 154 -13.43 15.37 -12.32
CA ARG A 154 -12.24 15.24 -11.47
C ARG A 154 -12.18 13.91 -10.74
N SER A 155 -13.32 13.39 -10.30
CA SER A 155 -13.41 12.04 -9.72
C SER A 155 -12.97 10.96 -10.71
N ARG A 156 -13.45 11.03 -11.97
CA ARG A 156 -13.03 10.12 -13.05
C ARG A 156 -11.56 10.26 -13.41
N GLU A 157 -11.05 11.49 -13.45
CA GLU A 157 -9.62 11.76 -13.72
C GLU A 157 -8.73 11.16 -12.64
N LEU A 158 -9.08 11.34 -11.36
CA LEU A 158 -8.35 10.77 -10.23
C LEU A 158 -8.32 9.24 -10.31
N SER A 159 -9.49 8.60 -10.49
CA SER A 159 -9.57 7.15 -10.66
C SER A 159 -8.82 6.64 -11.91
N GLY A 160 -8.86 7.40 -13.01
CA GLY A 160 -8.19 7.06 -14.27
C GLY A 160 -6.66 7.22 -14.24
N ALA A 161 -6.14 8.26 -13.59
CA ALA A 161 -4.71 8.48 -13.43
C ALA A 161 -4.08 7.42 -12.51
N LEU A 162 -4.82 7.01 -11.48
CA LEU A 162 -4.38 6.00 -10.52
C LEU A 162 -4.33 4.60 -11.15
N SER A 163 -5.37 4.18 -11.88
CA SER A 163 -5.38 2.89 -12.60
C SER A 163 -4.25 2.74 -13.62
N LYS A 164 -3.89 3.82 -14.34
CA LYS A 164 -2.76 3.82 -15.28
C LYS A 164 -1.39 3.78 -14.58
N SER A 165 -1.28 4.46 -13.42
CA SER A 165 -0.05 4.45 -12.62
C SER A 165 0.28 3.08 -12.03
N VAL A 166 -0.74 2.28 -11.68
CA VAL A 166 -0.56 0.91 -11.18
C VAL A 166 -0.10 -0.02 -12.32
N GLY A 167 -0.70 0.11 -13.51
CA GLY A 167 -0.36 -0.73 -14.66
C GLY A 167 1.06 -0.54 -15.23
N GLN A 168 1.62 0.68 -15.19
CA GLN A 168 2.95 0.95 -15.75
C GLN A 168 4.13 0.51 -14.88
N ARG A 169 4.00 0.50 -13.55
CA ARG A 169 5.12 0.12 -12.65
C ARG A 169 5.14 -1.36 -12.28
N HIS A 170 4.02 -2.07 -12.44
CA HIS A 170 3.98 -3.53 -12.28
C HIS A 170 4.75 -4.26 -13.41
N LEU A 171 4.92 -3.61 -14.57
CA LEU A 171 5.73 -4.12 -15.70
C LEU A 171 7.23 -3.86 -15.53
N ASP A 172 7.63 -2.91 -14.68
CA ASP A 172 9.04 -2.58 -14.39
C ASP A 172 9.56 -3.35 -13.13
N SER A 173 8.64 -3.87 -12.32
CA SER A 173 8.90 -4.78 -11.17
C SER A 173 8.95 -6.24 -11.63
N GLY A 174 9.79 -6.52 -12.63
CA GLY A 174 9.92 -7.80 -13.33
C GLY A 174 9.63 -9.06 -12.49
N ASP A 175 8.86 -9.96 -13.09
CA ASP A 175 8.54 -11.31 -12.63
C ASP A 175 7.85 -11.43 -11.26
N MET A 176 6.51 -11.48 -11.32
CA MET A 176 5.75 -12.33 -10.40
C MET A 176 6.07 -13.80 -10.70
N GLU A 177 7.16 -14.32 -10.14
CA GLU A 177 7.23 -15.74 -9.85
C GLU A 177 6.67 -15.97 -8.45
N LEU A 178 5.38 -16.37 -8.41
CA LEU A 178 4.79 -17.05 -7.27
C LEU A 178 5.58 -18.34 -7.02
N PHE A 179 6.32 -18.41 -5.91
CA PHE A 179 6.72 -19.65 -5.26
C PHE A 179 6.47 -19.55 -3.76
#